data_AF-A0A172TQ09-F1
#
_entry.id   AF-A0A172TQ09-F1
#
_cell.length_a   1.000
_cell.length_b   1.000
_cell.length_c   1.000
_cell.angle_alpha   90.00
_cell.angle_beta   90.00
_cell.angle_gamma   90.00
#
_symmetry.space_group_name_H-M   'P 1'
#
loop_
_entity.id
_entity.type
_entity.pdbx_description
1 polymer ?
#
loop_
_entity_poly.entity_id
_entity_poly.type
_entity_poly.pdbx_seq_one_letter_code
_entity_poly.pdbx_strand_id
1 'polypeptide(L)' 'MNAVFDTGRTVDVSPLVTWVSSNSASVTVKDGVVTAVKKGSATIKAIYQNKYVTFRVMVYA' A
#
# COMPACT_ATOMS: atom_id res chain seq x y z
N MET A 1 -7.29 -2.54 5.34
CA MET A 1 -6.38 -3.55 5.92
C MET A 1 -6.62 -3.53 7.43
N ASN A 2 -6.93 -4.68 8.05
CA ASN A 2 -7.42 -4.66 9.43
C ASN A 2 -6.31 -5.07 10.40
N ALA A 3 -5.89 -4.15 11.27
CA ALA A 3 -5.06 -4.46 12.43
C ALA A 3 -5.97 -4.59 13.65
N VAL A 4 -5.92 -5.74 14.32
CA VAL A 4 -6.64 -5.99 15.57
C VAL A 4 -5.68 -5.68 16.73
N PHE A 5 -6.01 -4.69 17.55
CA PHE A 5 -5.28 -4.42 18.80
C PHE A 5 -5.97 -5.13 19.98
N ASP A 6 -5.21 -5.40 21.04
CA ASP A 6 -5.57 -6.21 22.23
C ASP A 6 -6.82 -5.73 23.01
N THR A 7 -7.30 -4.51 22.74
CA THR A 7 -8.52 -3.92 23.30
C THR A 7 -9.79 -4.22 22.49
N GLY A 8 -9.71 -5.02 21.41
CA GLY A 8 -10.85 -5.38 20.56
C GLY A 8 -11.26 -4.31 19.54
N ARG A 9 -10.52 -3.18 19.46
CA ARG A 9 -10.70 -2.17 18.41
C ARG A 9 -9.96 -2.59 17.15
N THR A 10 -10.71 -2.78 16.08
CA THR A 10 -10.16 -2.80 14.72
C THR A 10 -9.93 -1.36 14.31
N VAL A 11 -8.69 -0.92 14.31
CA VAL A 11 -8.33 0.39 13.76
C VAL A 11 -7.91 0.13 12.32
N ASP A 12 -8.62 0.74 11.38
CA ASP A 12 -8.14 0.78 10.01
C ASP A 12 -6.88 1.64 10.01
N VAL A 13 -5.72 0.98 9.93
CA VAL A 13 -4.41 1.63 9.89
C VAL A 13 -4.03 2.06 8.48
N SER A 14 -4.84 1.70 7.48
CA SER A 14 -4.62 2.06 6.08
C SER A 14 -4.49 3.59 5.83
N PRO A 15 -5.21 4.50 6.52
CA PRO A 15 -5.02 5.95 6.40
C PRO A 15 -3.79 6.50 7.16
N LEU A 16 -3.23 5.74 8.10
CA LEU A 16 -2.03 6.14 8.85
C LEU A 16 -0.73 5.71 8.16
N VAL A 17 -0.86 4.92 7.09
CA VAL A 17 0.26 4.42 6.30
C VAL A 17 0.48 5.38 5.13
N THR A 18 1.67 5.96 5.05
CA THR A 18 2.08 6.73 3.88
C THR A 18 2.48 5.76 2.77
N TRP A 19 1.74 5.78 1.67
CA TRP A 19 2.00 4.96 0.50
C TRP A 19 2.77 5.76 -0.55
N VAL A 20 3.88 5.20 -1.02
CA VAL A 20 4.68 5.77 -2.12
C VAL A 20 4.76 4.73 -3.24
N SER A 21 4.28 5.10 -4.43
CA SER A 21 4.43 4.28 -5.64
C SER A 21 5.54 4.86 -6.50
N SER A 22 6.48 4.02 -6.95
CA SER A 22 7.52 4.43 -7.89
C SER A 22 6.99 4.69 -9.30
N ASN A 23 5.76 4.27 -9.60
CA ASN A 23 5.12 4.44 -10.90
C ASN A 23 3.60 4.54 -10.73
N SER A 24 3.12 5.75 -10.42
CA SER A 24 1.70 6.07 -10.24
C SER A 24 0.88 5.99 -11.53
N ALA A 25 1.52 5.96 -12.70
CA ALA A 25 0.83 5.79 -13.99
C ALA A 25 0.43 4.34 -14.26
N SER A 26 1.21 3.37 -13.76
CA SER A 26 0.92 1.93 -13.90
C SER A 26 0.23 1.35 -12.66
N VAL A 27 0.58 1.80 -11.46
CA VAL A 27 0.03 1.28 -10.19
C VAL A 27 -0.23 2.41 -9.21
N THR A 28 -1.49 2.55 -8.79
CA THR A 28 -1.91 3.54 -7.80
C THR A 28 -2.19 2.86 -6.47
N VAL A 29 -2.02 3.60 -5.38
CA VAL A 29 -2.35 3.12 -4.03
C VAL A 29 -3.18 4.18 -3.34
N LYS A 30 -4.33 3.78 -2.82
CA LYS A 30 -5.21 4.65 -2.04
C LYS A 30 -5.76 3.87 -0.87
N ASP A 31 -5.59 4.40 0.35
CA ASP A 31 -6.11 3.80 1.58
C ASP A 31 -5.73 2.31 1.73
N GLY A 32 -4.51 1.94 1.35
CA GLY A 32 -4.02 0.55 1.38
C GLY A 32 -4.56 -0.38 0.30
N VAL A 33 -5.36 0.14 -0.64
CA VAL A 33 -5.80 -0.59 -1.83
C VAL A 33 -4.85 -0.30 -2.98
N VAL A 34 -4.16 -1.35 -3.44
CA VAL A 34 -3.27 -1.29 -4.60
C VAL A 34 -4.09 -1.56 -5.86
N THR A 35 -4.12 -0.59 -6.78
CA THR A 35 -4.86 -0.69 -8.04
C THR A 35 -3.89 -0.69 -9.22
N ALA A 36 -3.93 -1.77 -10.00
CA ALA A 36 -3.22 -1.86 -11.27
C ALA A 36 -3.99 -1.10 -12.36
N VAL A 37 -3.36 -0.08 -12.94
CA VAL A 37 -3.97 0.80 -13.95
C VAL A 37 -3.52 0.42 -15.36
N LYS A 38 -2.23 0.10 -15.54
CA LYS A 38 -1.64 -0.28 -16.83
C LYS A 38 -0.52 -1.31 -16.65
N LYS A 39 -0.28 -2.09 -17.71
CA LYS A 39 0.88 -2.98 -17.80
C LYS A 39 2.17 -2.22 -17.45
N GLY A 40 2.99 -2.82 -16.61
CA GLY A 40 4.20 -2.20 -16.09
C GLY A 40 4.59 -2.73 -14.73
N SER A 41 5.74 -2.32 -14.23
CA SER A 41 6.19 -2.63 -12.88
C SER A 41 6.22 -1.38 -12.02
N ALA A 42 5.76 -1.49 -10.78
CA ALA A 42 5.88 -0.45 -9.77
C ALA A 42 6.38 -1.06 -8.46
N THR A 43 7.21 -0.33 -7.74
CA THR A 43 7.56 -0.64 -6.36
C THR A 43 6.71 0.24 -5.47
N ILE A 44 5.99 -0.39 -4.55
CA ILE A 44 5.20 0.31 -3.55
C ILE A 44 5.90 0.20 -2.21
N LYS A 45 6.05 1.35 -1.56
CA LYS A 45 6.57 1.49 -0.20
C LYS A 45 5.45 1.94 0.72
N ALA A 46 5.17 1.14 1.73
CA ALA A 46 4.23 1.49 2.79
C ALA A 46 5.04 1.91 4.02
N ILE A 47 4.79 3.10 4.57
CA ILE A 47 5.53 3.65 5.71
C ILE A 47 4.55 3.87 6.86
N TYR A 48 4.84 3.31 8.02
CA TYR A 48 4.06 3.46 9.25
C TYR A 48 4.98 3.61 10.45
N GLN A 49 4.87 4.73 11.17
CA GLN A 49 5.66 5.04 12.38
C GLN A 49 7.16 4.68 12.26
N ASN A 50 7.85 5.26 11.28
CA ASN A 50 9.26 5.00 10.96
C ASN A 50 9.62 3.58 10.48
N LYS A 51 8.69 2.64 10.46
CA LYS A 51 8.87 1.33 9.83
C LYS A 51 8.33 1.38 8.40
N TYR A 52 8.97 0.67 7.49
CA TYR A 52 8.50 0.58 6.12
C TYR A 52 8.60 -0.82 5.58
N VAL A 53 7.67 -1.15 4.70
CA VAL A 53 7.69 -2.38 3.90
C VAL A 53 7.66 -1.99 2.43
N THR A 54 8.43 -2.71 1.62
CA THR A 54 8.48 -2.51 0.18
C THR A 54 8.07 -3.78 -0.52
N PHE A 55 7.18 -3.65 -1.49
CA PHE A 55 6.77 -4.76 -2.33
C PHE A 55 6.75 -4.33 -3.79
N ARG A 56 7.13 -5.26 -4.66
CA ARG A 56 7.20 -5.04 -6.10
C ARG A 56 5.95 -5.62 -6.74
N VAL A 57 5.25 -4.81 -7.50
CA VAL A 57 4.06 -5.19 -8.25
C VAL A 57 4.41 -5.18 -9.73
N MET A 58 4.14 -6.30 -10.40
CA MET A 58 4.22 -6.40 -11.86
C MET A 58 2.83 -6.65 -12.40
N VAL A 59 2.38 -5.76 -13.28
CA VAL A 59 1.13 -5.87 -14.01
C VAL A 59 1.46 -6.48 -15.37
N TYR A 60 1.06 -7.72 -15.56
CA TYR A 60 1.11 -8.42 -16.84
C TYR A 60 -0.19 -8.16 -17.60
N ALA A 61 -0.14 -8.26 -18.93
CA ALA A 61 -1.31 -8.15 -19.81
C ALA A 61 -1.70 -9.54 -20.28
#